data_AF-A0A1D3JGM9-F1
#
_entry.id   AF-A0A1D3JGM9-F1
#
_cell.length_a   1.000
_cell.length_b   1.000
_cell.length_c   1.000
_cell.angle_alpha   90.00
_cell.angle_beta   90.00
_cell.angle_gamma   90.00
#
_symmetry.space_group_name_H-M   'P 1'
#
loop_
_entity.id
_entity.type
_entity.pdbx_description
1 polymer ?
#
loop_
_entity_poly.entity_id
_entity_poly.type
_entity_poly.pdbx_seq_one_letter_code
_entity_poly.pdbx_strand_id
1 'polypeptide(L)'
;MSLNIIIVPIVYILSNTINDGLGISLPYTLNYNKLNNNKPYISDDICGKLDNELNNYDGVFEFCENYTGIFENFAKLSFTGQFNHDSCTIVKFWLYDRLFNLPFRDKKVNNDISEIILKLKENFNVPENVKICDLFNFPHLKEDFDKMKSVYDYATNYSTVETYLNDKSFICNQNLSNYINANYEIYINTKNSCNSDNIKNKKYCKVFDYIKGAHINENYPLSCKVKGLETIIDTEGHIVISMEKESSAISEQKDSIPFSNIIMAVIFPLLGIFFFSFILYKFTTFKSWLKSHLLKKKIIQNYEDEEYMQEHLSESYRTDGHHIYYHPS
;
A
#
# COMPACT_ATOMS: atom_id res chain seq x y z
N MET A 1 4.21 -32.51 8.85
CA MET A 1 4.94 -31.30 9.27
C MET A 1 5.36 -30.52 8.02
N SER A 2 4.48 -29.67 7.46
CA SER A 2 4.77 -28.66 6.41
C SER A 2 3.46 -28.02 5.85
N LEU A 3 2.52 -27.58 6.71
CA LEU A 3 1.41 -26.72 6.26
C LEU A 3 1.55 -25.27 6.76
N ASN A 4 2.27 -25.05 7.87
CA ASN A 4 2.40 -23.72 8.48
C ASN A 4 3.30 -22.72 7.72
N ILE A 5 4.09 -23.18 6.74
CA ILE A 5 5.02 -22.30 6.01
C ILE A 5 4.33 -21.60 4.83
N ILE A 6 3.22 -22.15 4.32
CA ILE A 6 2.51 -21.60 3.14
C ILE A 6 1.38 -20.63 3.55
N ILE A 7 0.86 -20.74 4.78
CA ILE A 7 -0.24 -19.89 5.28
C ILE A 7 0.24 -18.44 5.53
N VAL A 8 1.45 -18.27 6.06
CA VAL A 8 2.00 -16.94 6.40
C VAL A 8 2.12 -16.00 5.18
N PRO A 9 2.68 -16.43 4.01
CA PRO A 9 2.73 -15.55 2.84
C PRO A 9 1.35 -15.30 2.21
N ILE A 10 0.40 -16.24 2.30
CA ILE A 10 -0.96 -16.05 1.76
C ILE A 10 -1.73 -15.02 2.58
N VAL A 11 -1.63 -15.04 3.91
CA VAL A 11 -2.23 -14.03 4.79
C VAL A 11 -1.57 -12.66 4.59
N TYR A 12 -0.27 -12.61 4.32
CA TYR A 12 0.47 -11.38 4.02
C TYR A 12 0.12 -10.76 2.66
N ILE A 13 -0.15 -11.59 1.64
CA ILE A 13 -0.64 -11.11 0.33
C ILE A 13 -2.08 -10.61 0.47
N LEU A 14 -2.89 -11.27 1.30
CA LEU A 14 -4.25 -10.84 1.60
C LEU A 14 -4.26 -9.49 2.34
N SER A 15 -3.43 -9.26 3.37
CA SER A 15 -3.44 -7.97 4.09
C SER A 15 -3.09 -6.76 3.21
N ASN A 16 -2.27 -6.92 2.17
CA ASN A 16 -1.95 -5.85 1.21
C ASN A 16 -2.96 -5.71 0.06
N THR A 17 -3.87 -6.66 -0.12
CA THR A 17 -4.95 -6.61 -1.14
C THR A 17 -6.35 -6.37 -0.53
N ILE A 18 -6.48 -6.39 0.81
CA ILE A 18 -7.75 -6.30 1.55
C ILE A 18 -8.25 -4.86 1.76
N ASN A 19 -7.51 -3.82 1.37
CA ASN A 19 -8.03 -2.45 1.55
C ASN A 19 -9.22 -2.12 0.64
N ASP A 20 -9.35 -2.81 -0.51
CA ASP A 20 -10.47 -2.59 -1.41
C ASP A 20 -11.73 -3.26 -0.87
N GLY A 21 -12.74 -2.45 -0.56
CA GLY A 21 -14.07 -2.93 -0.17
C GLY A 21 -14.25 -3.22 1.33
N LEU A 22 -13.40 -2.71 2.22
CA LEU A 22 -13.65 -2.75 3.68
C LEU A 22 -14.87 -1.90 4.08
N GLY A 23 -15.24 -0.90 3.28
CA GLY A 23 -16.29 0.05 3.61
C GLY A 23 -15.90 1.07 4.69
N ILE A 24 -14.63 1.07 5.12
CA ILE A 24 -14.06 2.03 6.07
C ILE A 24 -12.66 2.46 5.62
N SER A 25 -12.25 3.66 5.99
CA SER A 25 -10.87 4.11 5.80
C SER A 25 -10.03 3.75 7.01
N LEU A 26 -8.97 2.96 6.82
CA LEU A 26 -8.09 2.53 7.89
C LEU A 26 -7.00 3.59 8.17
N PRO A 27 -6.79 4.00 9.43
CA PRO A 27 -5.81 5.02 9.80
C PRO A 27 -4.39 4.79 9.28
N TYR A 28 -3.87 3.56 9.35
CA TYR A 28 -2.51 3.28 8.84
C TYR A 28 -2.38 3.60 7.34
N THR A 29 -3.42 3.29 6.55
CA THR A 29 -3.45 3.55 5.11
C THR A 29 -3.51 5.05 4.83
N LEU A 30 -4.34 5.78 5.58
CA LEU A 30 -4.44 7.24 5.47
C LEU A 30 -3.08 7.91 5.80
N ASN A 31 -2.41 7.45 6.86
CA ASN A 31 -1.12 7.97 7.28
C ASN A 31 -0.03 7.71 6.22
N TYR A 32 0.02 6.50 5.64
CA TYR A 32 1.00 6.17 4.59
C TYR A 32 0.74 6.94 3.31
N ASN A 33 -0.53 7.10 2.92
CA ASN A 33 -0.91 7.91 1.77
C ASN A 33 -0.49 9.37 1.96
N LYS A 34 -0.59 9.92 3.18
CA LYS A 34 -0.11 11.26 3.48
C LYS A 34 1.41 11.38 3.29
N LEU A 35 2.17 10.37 3.72
CA LEU A 35 3.63 10.34 3.57
C LEU A 35 4.06 10.16 2.11
N ASN A 36 3.34 9.36 1.33
CA ASN A 36 3.60 9.15 -0.12
C ASN A 36 3.33 10.38 -0.99
N ASN A 37 2.63 11.39 -0.47
CA ASN A 37 2.28 12.61 -1.20
C ASN A 37 3.01 13.84 -0.65
N ASN A 38 4.01 13.64 0.21
CA ASN A 38 4.72 14.73 0.87
C ASN A 38 6.00 15.03 0.10
N LYS A 39 5.87 15.71 -1.04
CA LYS A 39 6.99 16.12 -1.88
C LYS A 39 7.63 17.41 -1.35
N PRO A 40 8.96 17.55 -1.47
CA PRO A 40 9.70 18.72 -1.06
C PRO A 40 9.45 19.88 -2.03
N TYR A 41 9.85 21.08 -1.62
CA TYR A 41 9.80 22.23 -2.51
C TYR A 41 10.94 22.21 -3.54
N ILE A 42 12.11 21.65 -3.19
CA ILE A 42 13.32 21.56 -4.05
C ILE A 42 14.10 20.29 -3.68
N SER A 43 14.21 19.26 -4.55
CA SER A 43 15.08 18.10 -4.24
C SER A 43 15.75 17.40 -5.43
N ASP A 44 15.80 18.01 -6.61
CA ASP A 44 16.10 17.28 -7.85
C ASP A 44 17.52 16.69 -7.86
N ASP A 45 18.54 17.42 -7.38
CA ASP A 45 19.94 16.99 -7.48
C ASP A 45 20.28 15.82 -6.52
N ILE A 46 19.85 15.90 -5.25
CA ILE A 46 20.17 14.88 -4.25
C ILE A 46 19.43 13.58 -4.58
N CYS A 47 18.16 13.67 -4.99
CA CYS A 47 17.39 12.51 -5.39
C CYS A 47 17.85 11.90 -6.71
N GLY A 48 18.25 12.73 -7.68
CA GLY A 48 18.89 12.26 -8.90
C GLY A 48 20.21 11.54 -8.63
N LYS A 49 21.02 12.02 -7.67
CA LYS A 49 22.24 11.33 -7.25
C LYS A 49 21.93 9.97 -6.61
N LEU A 50 20.97 9.91 -5.69
CA LEU A 50 20.61 8.65 -5.03
C LEU A 50 20.07 7.61 -6.02
N ASP A 51 19.22 8.03 -6.97
CA ASP A 51 18.66 7.16 -8.02
C ASP A 51 19.77 6.56 -8.90
N ASN A 52 20.81 7.35 -9.23
CA ASN A 52 21.98 6.87 -9.96
C ASN A 52 22.84 5.89 -9.14
N GLU A 53 23.05 6.14 -7.85
CA GLU A 53 23.80 5.24 -6.96
C GLU A 53 23.08 3.91 -6.72
N LEU A 54 21.74 3.92 -6.74
CA LEU A 54 20.86 2.76 -6.54
C LEU A 54 20.15 2.35 -7.84
N ASN A 55 20.86 2.42 -8.97
CA ASN A 55 20.32 2.18 -10.32
C ASN A 55 19.85 0.75 -10.59
N ASN A 56 20.02 -0.16 -9.64
CA ASN A 56 19.50 -1.52 -9.65
C ASN A 56 18.06 -1.60 -9.10
N TYR A 57 17.54 -0.51 -8.52
CA TYR A 57 16.15 -0.37 -8.09
C TYR A 57 15.38 0.57 -9.02
N ASP A 58 14.07 0.37 -9.11
CA ASP A 58 13.14 1.30 -9.74
C ASP A 58 12.45 2.16 -8.69
N GLY A 59 12.08 3.40 -9.07
CA GLY A 59 11.33 4.31 -8.20
C GLY A 59 12.13 4.91 -7.04
N VAL A 60 13.48 4.85 -7.09
CA VAL A 60 14.34 5.45 -6.05
C VAL A 60 14.18 6.97 -6.01
N PHE A 61 14.12 7.63 -7.17
CA PHE A 61 13.85 9.06 -7.24
C PHE A 61 12.55 9.46 -6.52
N GLU A 62 11.43 8.80 -6.83
CA GLU A 62 10.13 9.08 -6.20
C GLU A 62 10.13 8.78 -4.69
N PHE A 63 10.76 7.67 -4.28
CA PHE A 63 10.97 7.37 -2.88
C PHE A 63 11.77 8.49 -2.17
N CYS A 64 12.83 8.97 -2.80
CA CYS A 64 13.67 10.04 -2.28
C CYS A 64 12.91 11.36 -2.14
N GLU A 65 12.09 11.73 -3.14
CA GLU A 65 11.23 12.91 -3.03
C GLU A 65 10.32 12.80 -1.80
N ASN A 66 9.61 11.68 -1.63
CA ASN A 66 8.74 11.52 -0.47
C ASN A 66 9.53 11.54 0.85
N TYR A 67 10.70 10.88 0.90
CA TYR A 67 11.57 10.85 2.06
C TYR A 67 12.07 12.25 2.47
N THR A 68 12.48 13.06 1.50
CA THR A 68 12.97 14.43 1.74
C THR A 68 11.84 15.38 2.17
N GLY A 69 10.69 15.33 1.49
CA GLY A 69 9.55 16.18 1.88
C GLY A 69 8.97 15.82 3.26
N ILE A 70 9.07 14.56 3.70
CA ILE A 70 8.78 14.17 5.09
C ILE A 70 9.63 14.93 6.10
N PHE A 71 10.90 15.16 5.81
CA PHE A 71 11.79 15.86 6.72
C PHE A 71 11.59 17.36 6.70
N GLU A 72 11.40 17.95 5.52
CA GLU A 72 11.09 19.37 5.37
C GLU A 72 9.79 19.75 6.10
N ASN A 73 8.79 18.86 6.05
CA ASN A 73 7.47 19.09 6.64
C ASN A 73 7.25 18.36 7.96
N PHE A 74 8.29 17.78 8.59
CA PHE A 74 8.12 16.87 9.73
C PHE A 74 7.30 17.47 10.87
N ALA A 75 7.59 18.73 11.24
CA ALA A 75 6.88 19.44 12.30
C ALA A 75 5.41 19.75 11.98
N LYS A 76 5.01 19.67 10.71
CA LYS A 76 3.63 19.91 10.23
C LYS A 76 2.86 18.61 10.00
N LEU A 77 3.52 17.45 10.15
CA LEU A 77 2.86 16.17 9.99
C LEU A 77 1.78 16.00 11.06
N SER A 78 0.64 15.50 10.63
CA SER A 78 -0.47 15.15 11.51
C SER A 78 -1.06 13.85 11.02
N PHE A 79 -1.34 12.94 11.95
CA PHE A 79 -1.74 11.58 11.65
C PHE A 79 -3.09 11.25 12.29
N THR A 80 -3.59 10.07 11.95
CA THR A 80 -4.85 9.51 12.45
C THR A 80 -4.62 8.16 13.10
N GLY A 81 -5.60 7.67 13.85
CA GLY A 81 -5.53 6.38 14.54
C GLY A 81 -4.90 6.46 15.93
N GLN A 82 -4.69 5.29 16.52
CA GLN A 82 -4.34 5.14 17.94
C GLN A 82 -3.03 5.82 18.35
N PHE A 83 -2.06 5.91 17.44
CA PHE A 83 -0.72 6.47 17.70
C PHE A 83 -0.45 7.77 16.94
N ASN A 84 -1.49 8.55 16.65
CA ASN A 84 -1.38 9.76 15.83
C ASN A 84 -0.39 10.82 16.35
N HIS A 85 -0.01 10.77 17.61
CA HIS A 85 0.97 11.64 18.25
C HIS A 85 2.41 11.18 18.07
N ASP A 86 2.64 9.89 17.75
CA ASP A 86 3.97 9.33 17.57
C ASP A 86 4.39 9.36 16.09
N SER A 87 4.72 10.57 15.63
CA SER A 87 5.19 10.80 14.25
C SER A 87 6.45 10.01 13.91
N CYS A 88 7.36 9.82 14.87
CA CYS A 88 8.59 9.07 14.66
C CYS A 88 8.29 7.61 14.31
N THR A 89 7.44 6.94 15.09
CA THR A 89 7.11 5.53 14.84
C THR A 89 6.36 5.34 13.52
N ILE A 90 5.39 6.22 13.21
CA ILE A 90 4.67 6.17 11.93
C ILE A 90 5.63 6.33 10.74
N VAL A 91 6.53 7.32 10.78
CA VAL A 91 7.51 7.56 9.72
C VAL A 91 8.52 6.41 9.60
N LYS A 92 8.94 5.77 10.71
CA LYS A 92 9.81 4.58 10.66
C LYS A 92 9.15 3.40 9.95
N PHE A 93 7.91 3.09 10.32
CA PHE A 93 7.17 2.00 9.69
C PHE A 93 6.94 2.26 8.20
N TRP A 94 6.63 3.51 7.82
CA TRP A 94 6.54 3.90 6.42
C TRP A 94 7.89 3.75 5.69
N LEU A 95 8.96 4.26 6.28
CA LEU A 95 10.30 4.21 5.69
C LEU A 95 10.70 2.76 5.38
N TYR A 96 10.61 1.87 6.36
CA TYR A 96 10.99 0.47 6.17
C TYR A 96 10.05 -0.27 5.20
N ASP A 97 8.75 0.06 5.20
CA ASP A 97 7.82 -0.51 4.22
C ASP A 97 8.20 -0.11 2.79
N ARG A 98 8.56 1.17 2.58
CA ARG A 98 9.07 1.63 1.28
C ARG A 98 10.37 0.94 0.92
N LEU A 99 11.33 0.85 1.85
CA LEU A 99 12.62 0.22 1.61
C LEU A 99 12.49 -1.25 1.19
N PHE A 100 11.70 -2.05 1.90
CA PHE A 100 11.52 -3.47 1.59
C PHE A 100 10.67 -3.74 0.34
N ASN A 101 9.90 -2.74 -0.12
CA ASN A 101 9.04 -2.86 -1.30
C ASN A 101 9.56 -2.04 -2.50
N LEU A 102 10.77 -1.48 -2.43
CA LEU A 102 11.44 -0.86 -3.58
C LEU A 102 11.70 -1.94 -4.65
N PRO A 103 11.14 -1.83 -5.86
CA PRO A 103 11.30 -2.86 -6.87
C PRO A 103 12.76 -3.01 -7.31
N PHE A 104 13.30 -4.22 -7.22
CA PHE A 104 14.61 -4.55 -7.75
C PHE A 104 14.49 -4.95 -9.23
N ARG A 105 15.33 -4.38 -10.09
CA ARG A 105 15.29 -4.61 -11.56
C ARG A 105 15.58 -6.05 -11.93
N ASP A 106 16.50 -6.68 -11.20
CA ASP A 106 16.77 -8.10 -11.36
C ASP A 106 15.77 -8.94 -10.57
N LYS A 107 15.25 -10.03 -11.14
CA LYS A 107 14.23 -10.87 -10.48
C LYS A 107 14.74 -11.68 -9.27
N LYS A 108 15.98 -11.45 -8.83
CA LYS A 108 16.46 -12.00 -7.56
C LYS A 108 15.88 -11.15 -6.43
N VAL A 109 15.10 -11.77 -5.57
CA VAL A 109 14.57 -11.13 -4.38
C VAL A 109 15.75 -10.75 -3.48
N ASN A 110 16.14 -9.47 -3.49
CA ASN A 110 17.01 -8.94 -2.45
C ASN A 110 16.11 -8.47 -1.30
N ASN A 111 16.14 -9.18 -0.18
CA ASN A 111 15.43 -8.79 1.05
C ASN A 111 16.32 -7.96 1.99
N ASP A 112 17.53 -7.58 1.57
CA ASP A 112 18.45 -6.79 2.38
C ASP A 112 18.42 -5.31 1.96
N ILE A 113 17.93 -4.47 2.85
CA ILE A 113 17.83 -3.02 2.68
C ILE A 113 19.09 -2.28 3.18
N SER A 114 20.12 -3.00 3.63
CA SER A 114 21.32 -2.41 4.25
C SER A 114 22.06 -1.46 3.31
N GLU A 115 22.19 -1.82 2.02
CA GLU A 115 22.80 -0.96 1.00
C GLU A 115 22.05 0.36 0.86
N ILE A 116 20.72 0.31 0.72
CA ILE A 116 19.89 1.51 0.58
C ILE A 116 19.99 2.38 1.83
N ILE A 117 19.95 1.80 3.03
CA ILE A 117 20.11 2.52 4.29
C ILE A 117 21.48 3.21 4.37
N LEU A 118 22.56 2.54 3.95
CA LEU A 118 23.89 3.14 3.92
C LEU A 118 23.91 4.35 2.98
N LYS A 119 23.34 4.22 1.77
CA LYS A 119 23.25 5.34 0.81
C LYS A 119 22.41 6.49 1.31
N LEU A 120 21.33 6.23 2.04
CA LEU A 120 20.55 7.28 2.69
C LEU A 120 21.36 8.01 3.77
N LYS A 121 22.14 7.30 4.58
CA LYS A 121 23.00 7.94 5.60
C LYS A 121 24.15 8.74 4.99
N GLU A 122 24.70 8.32 3.85
CA GLU A 122 25.76 9.02 3.14
C GLU A 122 25.26 10.31 2.45
N ASN A 123 24.06 10.28 1.88
CA ASN A 123 23.53 11.37 1.07
C ASN A 123 22.68 12.39 1.83
N PHE A 124 22.15 12.05 3.01
CA PHE A 124 21.21 12.90 3.74
C PHE A 124 21.70 13.25 5.14
N ASN A 125 21.82 14.56 5.41
CA ASN A 125 21.99 15.07 6.76
C ASN A 125 20.61 15.35 7.37
N VAL A 126 20.07 14.37 8.08
CA VAL A 126 18.73 14.43 8.68
C VAL A 126 18.63 15.62 9.67
N PRO A 127 17.57 16.44 9.63
CA PRO A 127 17.36 17.53 10.60
C PRO A 127 17.34 17.06 12.06
N GLU A 128 17.77 17.90 13.01
CA GLU A 128 17.92 17.49 14.42
C GLU A 128 16.62 17.01 15.07
N ASN A 129 15.49 17.67 14.75
CA ASN A 129 14.15 17.28 15.19
C ASN A 129 13.70 15.91 14.64
N VAL A 130 14.35 15.40 13.59
CA VAL A 130 14.11 14.08 13.00
C VAL A 130 15.17 13.07 13.47
N LYS A 131 16.42 13.50 13.73
CA LYS A 131 17.48 12.60 14.26
C LYS A 131 17.06 11.91 15.55
N ILE A 132 16.32 12.60 16.42
CA ILE A 132 15.78 12.04 17.66
C ILE A 132 14.92 10.79 17.42
N CYS A 133 14.33 10.65 16.23
CA CYS A 133 13.55 9.48 15.91
C CYS A 133 14.41 8.21 15.81
N ASP A 134 15.71 8.28 15.55
CA ASP A 134 16.53 7.07 15.27
C ASP A 134 15.86 6.20 14.19
N LEU A 135 15.73 6.76 12.99
CA LEU A 135 14.89 6.23 11.92
C LEU A 135 15.31 4.84 11.43
N PHE A 136 16.58 4.45 11.62
CA PHE A 136 17.17 3.23 11.06
C PHE A 136 17.41 2.14 12.13
N ASN A 137 16.52 2.04 13.11
CA ASN A 137 16.59 1.08 14.23
C ASN A 137 15.44 0.05 14.20
N PHE A 138 15.01 -0.35 13.00
CA PHE A 138 14.15 -1.51 12.79
C PHE A 138 14.94 -2.70 12.21
N PRO A 139 14.37 -3.91 12.23
CA PRO A 139 15.05 -5.09 11.69
C PRO A 139 15.34 -4.94 10.19
N HIS A 140 16.52 -5.38 9.77
CA HIS A 140 16.93 -5.42 8.35
C HIS A 140 16.43 -6.69 7.64
N LEU A 141 15.79 -7.62 8.37
CA LEU A 141 15.17 -8.80 7.80
C LEU A 141 13.70 -8.52 7.53
N LYS A 142 13.29 -8.66 6.27
CA LYS A 142 11.92 -8.38 5.83
C LYS A 142 10.88 -9.16 6.64
N GLU A 143 11.10 -10.45 6.90
CA GLU A 143 10.15 -11.26 7.67
C GLU A 143 9.89 -10.73 9.09
N ASP A 144 10.94 -10.25 9.77
CA ASP A 144 10.80 -9.66 11.10
C ASP A 144 10.02 -8.34 11.01
N PHE A 145 10.37 -7.49 10.04
CA PHE A 145 9.68 -6.23 9.82
C PHE A 145 8.20 -6.42 9.45
N ASP A 146 7.89 -7.33 8.53
CA ASP A 146 6.53 -7.64 8.08
C ASP A 146 5.63 -8.04 9.25
N LYS A 147 6.16 -8.83 10.20
CA LYS A 147 5.46 -9.17 11.46
C LYS A 147 5.24 -7.97 12.35
N MET A 148 6.27 -7.13 12.54
CA MET A 148 6.13 -5.88 13.30
C MET A 148 5.07 -4.98 12.69
N LYS A 149 5.13 -4.77 11.37
CA LYS A 149 4.23 -3.89 10.63
C LYS A 149 2.78 -4.38 10.73
N SER A 150 2.54 -5.68 10.54
CA SER A 150 1.18 -6.25 10.65
C SER A 150 0.57 -6.01 12.03
N VAL A 151 1.34 -6.21 13.10
CA VAL A 151 0.88 -5.95 14.47
C VAL A 151 0.67 -4.46 14.73
N TYR A 152 1.59 -3.62 14.27
CA TYR A 152 1.50 -2.17 14.43
C TYR A 152 0.32 -1.56 13.67
N ASP A 153 0.09 -1.97 12.42
CA ASP A 153 -1.01 -1.47 11.59
C ASP A 153 -2.36 -1.86 12.20
N TYR A 154 -2.51 -3.11 12.66
CA TYR A 154 -3.72 -3.55 13.35
C TYR A 154 -3.98 -2.71 14.60
N ALA A 155 -2.95 -2.53 15.45
CA ALA A 155 -3.05 -1.70 16.64
C ALA A 155 -3.40 -0.24 16.29
N THR A 156 -2.82 0.31 15.24
CA THR A 156 -3.09 1.68 14.77
C THR A 156 -4.56 1.86 14.36
N ASN A 157 -5.16 0.83 13.78
CA ASN A 157 -6.53 0.84 13.27
C ASN A 157 -7.58 0.48 14.32
N TYR A 158 -7.20 -0.20 15.40
CA TYR A 158 -8.11 -0.88 16.32
C TYR A 158 -9.26 0.01 16.81
N SER A 159 -8.95 1.19 17.36
CA SER A 159 -9.96 2.11 17.89
C SER A 159 -10.92 2.66 16.82
N THR A 160 -10.43 2.83 15.59
CA THR A 160 -11.27 3.28 14.47
C THR A 160 -12.23 2.16 14.06
N VAL A 161 -11.72 0.93 13.92
CA VAL A 161 -12.57 -0.23 13.62
C VAL A 161 -13.62 -0.43 14.72
N GLU A 162 -13.23 -0.39 15.98
CA GLU A 162 -14.15 -0.48 17.12
C GLU A 162 -15.25 0.58 17.07
N THR A 163 -14.90 1.83 16.74
CA THR A 163 -15.86 2.93 16.60
C THR A 163 -16.90 2.64 15.52
N TYR A 164 -16.47 2.16 14.34
CA TYR A 164 -17.40 1.77 13.27
C TYR A 164 -18.30 0.60 13.69
N LEU A 165 -17.78 -0.40 14.39
CA LEU A 165 -18.58 -1.54 14.85
C LEU A 165 -19.61 -1.17 15.91
N ASN A 166 -19.36 -0.12 16.70
CA ASN A 166 -20.30 0.39 17.69
C ASN A 166 -21.40 1.27 17.08
N ASP A 167 -21.24 1.73 15.84
CA ASP A 167 -22.27 2.47 15.11
C ASP A 167 -23.36 1.50 14.62
N LYS A 168 -24.59 1.69 15.13
CA LYS A 168 -25.75 0.86 14.78
C LYS A 168 -26.14 0.95 13.30
N SER A 169 -25.74 2.01 12.62
CA SER A 169 -25.99 2.21 11.19
C SER A 169 -24.98 1.49 10.30
N PHE A 170 -23.82 1.14 10.85
CA PHE A 170 -22.75 0.50 10.10
C PHE A 170 -23.11 -0.95 9.75
N ILE A 171 -22.92 -1.31 8.49
CA ILE A 171 -23.16 -2.67 7.98
C ILE A 171 -21.82 -3.35 7.78
N CYS A 172 -21.54 -4.37 8.59
CA CYS A 172 -20.33 -5.13 8.40
C CYS A 172 -20.41 -6.01 7.14
N ASN A 173 -19.40 -5.88 6.29
CA ASN A 173 -19.22 -6.74 5.13
C ASN A 173 -18.20 -7.86 5.41
N GLN A 174 -18.12 -8.82 4.50
CA GLN A 174 -17.23 -9.98 4.64
C GLN A 174 -15.75 -9.57 4.70
N ASN A 175 -15.33 -8.55 3.95
CA ASN A 175 -13.93 -8.12 3.91
C ASN A 175 -13.49 -7.55 5.25
N LEU A 176 -14.32 -6.72 5.90
CA LEU A 176 -14.03 -6.22 7.23
C LEU A 176 -14.03 -7.32 8.28
N SER A 177 -14.98 -8.26 8.23
CA SER A 177 -14.96 -9.42 9.13
C SER A 177 -13.69 -10.24 8.98
N ASN A 178 -13.24 -10.50 7.75
CA ASN A 178 -12.00 -11.23 7.47
C ASN A 178 -10.78 -10.45 7.94
N TYR A 179 -10.74 -9.14 7.69
CA TYR A 179 -9.70 -8.24 8.16
C TYR A 179 -9.54 -8.32 9.68
N ILE A 180 -10.64 -8.19 10.43
CA ILE A 180 -10.63 -8.24 11.90
C ILE A 180 -10.08 -9.57 12.40
N ASN A 181 -10.62 -10.68 11.90
CA ASN A 181 -10.24 -12.03 12.36
C ASN A 181 -8.76 -12.32 12.07
N ALA A 182 -8.32 -12.09 10.83
CA ALA A 182 -6.94 -12.38 10.42
C ALA A 182 -5.92 -11.55 11.21
N ASN A 183 -6.17 -10.25 11.42
CA ASN A 183 -5.26 -9.40 12.15
C ASN A 183 -5.23 -9.71 13.65
N TYR A 184 -6.37 -10.08 14.25
CA TYR A 184 -6.41 -10.54 15.63
C TYR A 184 -5.59 -11.83 15.84
N GLU A 185 -5.71 -12.80 14.93
CA GLU A 185 -4.90 -14.02 14.97
C GLU A 185 -3.40 -13.73 14.86
N ILE A 186 -3.00 -12.85 13.93
CA ILE A 186 -1.60 -12.40 13.80
C ILE A 186 -1.12 -11.77 15.11
N TYR A 187 -1.92 -10.87 15.69
CA TYR A 187 -1.59 -10.20 16.95
C TYR A 187 -1.34 -11.19 18.09
N ILE A 188 -2.30 -12.08 18.37
CA ILE A 188 -2.21 -13.04 19.48
C ILE A 188 -1.06 -14.02 19.28
N ASN A 189 -0.89 -14.56 18.06
CA ASN A 189 0.21 -15.48 17.76
C ASN A 189 1.58 -14.83 17.89
N THR A 190 1.71 -13.59 17.45
CA THR A 190 2.96 -12.81 17.59
C THR A 190 3.26 -12.52 19.05
N LYS A 191 2.24 -12.12 19.83
CA LYS A 191 2.36 -11.86 21.28
C LYS A 191 2.78 -13.11 22.05
N ASN A 192 2.10 -14.23 21.84
CA ASN A 192 2.43 -15.50 22.48
C ASN A 192 3.84 -15.96 22.15
N SER A 193 4.27 -15.79 20.89
CA SER A 193 5.63 -16.11 20.45
C SER A 193 6.72 -15.26 21.11
N CYS A 194 6.39 -14.05 21.61
CA CYS A 194 7.31 -13.18 22.33
C CYS A 194 7.38 -13.49 23.83
N ASN A 195 6.41 -14.24 24.37
CA ASN A 195 6.34 -14.61 25.79
C ASN A 195 7.00 -15.96 26.12
N SER A 196 7.38 -16.77 25.11
CA SER A 196 8.00 -18.08 25.34
C SER A 196 9.48 -17.96 25.74
N ASP A 197 9.88 -18.64 26.82
CA ASP A 197 11.22 -18.54 27.45
C ASP A 197 12.41 -18.93 26.54
N ASN A 198 12.19 -19.66 25.46
CA ASN A 198 13.24 -20.04 24.50
C ASN A 198 13.59 -18.95 23.46
N ILE A 199 12.96 -17.78 23.51
CA ILE A 199 12.89 -16.87 22.36
C ILE A 199 12.88 -15.38 22.79
N LYS A 200 13.75 -14.97 23.71
CA LYS A 200 13.84 -13.55 24.13
C LYS A 200 14.50 -12.60 23.12
N ASN A 201 14.91 -13.08 21.94
CA ASN A 201 15.72 -12.30 20.98
C ASN A 201 15.10 -12.13 19.58
N LYS A 202 13.81 -12.43 19.39
CA LYS A 202 13.17 -12.16 18.09
C LYS A 202 12.97 -10.66 17.92
N LYS A 203 13.63 -10.09 16.91
CA LYS A 203 13.67 -8.64 16.70
C LYS A 203 12.28 -8.03 16.54
N TYR A 204 11.33 -8.79 15.98
CA TYR A 204 9.95 -8.33 15.82
C TYR A 204 9.21 -8.08 17.14
N CYS A 205 9.66 -8.66 18.27
CA CYS A 205 9.00 -8.45 19.56
C CYS A 205 9.11 -7.00 20.06
N LYS A 206 10.05 -6.22 19.53
CA LYS A 206 10.15 -4.77 19.79
C LYS A 206 8.86 -4.01 19.43
N VAL A 207 8.00 -4.55 18.56
CA VAL A 207 6.71 -3.93 18.25
C VAL A 207 5.86 -3.68 19.49
N PHE A 208 5.96 -4.56 20.50
CA PHE A 208 5.19 -4.44 21.73
C PHE A 208 5.63 -3.27 22.62
N ASP A 209 6.83 -2.73 22.40
CA ASP A 209 7.25 -1.47 23.04
C ASP A 209 6.56 -0.26 22.38
N TYR A 210 6.33 -0.31 21.07
CA TYR A 210 5.68 0.78 20.32
C TYR A 210 4.17 0.83 20.51
N ILE A 211 3.53 -0.32 20.72
CA ILE A 211 2.08 -0.38 20.95
C ILE A 211 1.73 -0.43 22.44
N LYS A 212 2.69 -0.18 23.33
CA LYS A 212 2.49 -0.14 24.78
C LYS A 212 1.64 1.07 25.15
N GLY A 213 0.33 0.86 25.25
CA GLY A 213 -0.67 1.93 25.39
C GLY A 213 -1.84 1.79 24.42
N ALA A 214 -1.75 0.84 23.48
CA ALA A 214 -2.88 0.44 22.68
C ALA A 214 -3.93 -0.26 23.56
N HIS A 215 -5.15 0.26 23.57
CA HIS A 215 -6.33 -0.37 24.15
C HIS A 215 -6.86 -1.47 23.21
N ILE A 216 -6.12 -2.58 23.11
CA ILE A 216 -6.57 -3.77 22.38
C ILE A 216 -7.20 -4.72 23.39
N ASN A 217 -8.47 -5.07 23.19
CA ASN A 217 -9.14 -6.08 24.02
C ASN A 217 -8.74 -7.48 23.55
N GLU A 218 -7.93 -8.16 24.36
CA GLU A 218 -7.41 -9.50 24.07
C GLU A 218 -8.36 -10.62 24.50
N ASN A 219 -9.28 -10.34 25.42
CA ASN A 219 -10.23 -11.36 25.89
C ASN A 219 -11.49 -11.41 25.02
N TYR A 220 -11.81 -10.27 24.39
CA TYR A 220 -12.96 -10.11 23.52
C TYR A 220 -12.49 -9.49 22.21
N PRO A 221 -12.05 -10.31 21.23
CA PRO A 221 -11.71 -9.79 19.92
C PRO A 221 -12.88 -9.02 19.33
N LEU A 222 -12.57 -7.96 18.58
CA LEU A 222 -13.57 -7.31 17.75
C LEU A 222 -14.21 -8.37 16.86
N SER A 223 -15.52 -8.27 16.68
CA SER A 223 -16.25 -9.15 15.79
C SER A 223 -17.49 -8.43 15.29
N CYS A 224 -17.96 -8.82 14.13
CA CYS A 224 -19.16 -8.27 13.53
C CYS A 224 -19.93 -9.39 12.83
N LYS A 225 -21.25 -9.24 12.71
CA LYS A 225 -22.08 -10.16 11.94
C LYS A 225 -22.31 -9.59 10.55
N VAL A 226 -21.99 -10.35 9.51
CA VAL A 226 -22.25 -9.98 8.12
C VAL A 226 -23.76 -10.13 7.84
N LYS A 227 -24.42 -9.06 7.41
CA LYS A 227 -25.84 -9.10 7.02
C LYS A 227 -26.00 -9.93 5.74
N GLY A 228 -26.97 -10.86 5.74
CA GLY A 228 -27.24 -11.76 4.60
C GLY A 228 -26.67 -13.18 4.73
N LEU A 229 -26.01 -13.50 5.85
CA LEU A 229 -25.57 -14.86 6.20
C LEU A 229 -26.38 -15.41 7.38
N GLU A 230 -27.71 -15.34 7.31
CA GLU A 230 -28.54 -16.14 8.21
C GLU A 230 -28.60 -17.56 7.62
N THR A 231 -27.81 -18.47 8.20
CA THR A 231 -28.04 -19.90 8.02
C THR A 231 -29.40 -20.23 8.64
N ILE A 232 -30.44 -20.28 7.82
CA ILE A 232 -31.70 -20.91 8.18
C ILE A 232 -31.41 -22.41 8.21
N ILE A 233 -31.15 -22.95 9.40
CA ILE A 233 -31.13 -24.39 9.62
C ILE A 233 -32.59 -24.81 9.65
N ASP A 234 -33.12 -25.22 8.50
CA ASP A 234 -34.35 -26.00 8.48
C ASP A 234 -34.06 -27.38 9.11
N THR A 235 -35.04 -27.86 9.85
CA THR A 235 -35.10 -29.10 10.63
C THR A 235 -34.83 -30.40 9.86
N GLU A 236 -34.38 -30.35 8.61
CA GLU A 236 -33.98 -31.52 7.80
C GLU A 236 -32.55 -31.47 7.22
N GLY A 237 -31.67 -30.57 7.67
CA GLY A 237 -30.23 -30.71 7.44
C GLY A 237 -29.76 -30.43 6.00
N HIS A 238 -30.52 -29.65 5.23
CA HIS A 238 -30.08 -29.13 3.94
C HIS A 238 -29.75 -27.63 4.03
N ILE A 239 -28.50 -27.27 3.68
CA ILE A 239 -28.05 -25.87 3.56
C ILE A 239 -28.66 -25.28 2.29
N VAL A 240 -29.60 -24.35 2.42
CA VAL A 240 -30.11 -23.55 1.31
C VAL A 240 -29.61 -22.12 1.47
N ILE A 241 -28.82 -21.65 0.51
CA ILE A 241 -28.38 -20.25 0.40
C ILE A 241 -29.45 -19.51 -0.41
N SER A 242 -30.28 -18.69 0.23
CA SER A 242 -31.21 -17.80 -0.46
C SER A 242 -30.51 -16.49 -0.81
N MET A 243 -30.30 -16.25 -2.11
CA MET A 243 -30.04 -14.90 -2.62
C MET A 243 -31.39 -14.25 -2.88
N GLU A 244 -31.72 -13.15 -2.19
CA GLU A 244 -32.85 -12.30 -2.56
C GLU A 244 -32.60 -11.75 -3.96
N LYS A 245 -33.42 -12.19 -4.92
CA LYS A 245 -33.50 -11.61 -6.25
C LYS A 245 -34.85 -10.93 -6.38
N GLU A 246 -34.81 -9.65 -6.69
CA GLU A 246 -35.95 -8.80 -6.98
C GLU A 246 -36.89 -9.44 -8.01
N SER A 247 -38.20 -9.28 -7.77
CA SER A 247 -39.27 -9.99 -8.44
C SER A 247 -39.37 -9.69 -9.94
N SER A 248 -39.50 -10.73 -10.76
CA SER A 248 -40.40 -10.73 -11.93
C SER A 248 -40.84 -12.17 -12.20
N ALA A 249 -42.15 -12.40 -12.22
CA ALA A 249 -42.75 -13.71 -12.45
C ALA A 249 -42.46 -14.25 -13.86
N ILE A 250 -42.16 -15.55 -13.96
CA ILE A 250 -42.85 -16.55 -14.79
C ILE A 250 -42.34 -17.94 -14.33
N SER A 251 -43.29 -18.80 -14.01
CA SER A 251 -43.10 -20.23 -13.74
C SER A 251 -42.75 -20.94 -15.05
N GLU A 252 -41.70 -21.76 -15.04
CA GLU A 252 -41.74 -23.08 -15.68
C GLU A 252 -40.55 -23.96 -15.22
N GLN A 253 -40.90 -25.16 -14.79
CA GLN A 253 -40.04 -26.25 -14.32
C GLN A 253 -39.09 -26.72 -15.43
N LYS A 254 -37.77 -26.67 -15.19
CA LYS A 254 -36.79 -27.48 -15.94
C LYS A 254 -35.69 -28.01 -15.02
N ASP A 255 -35.48 -29.31 -15.17
CA ASP A 255 -34.58 -30.22 -14.48
C ASP A 255 -33.25 -29.63 -13.99
N SER A 256 -32.86 -30.04 -12.77
CA SER A 256 -31.57 -29.74 -12.17
C SER A 256 -30.42 -30.34 -13.00
N ILE A 257 -29.76 -29.49 -13.79
CA ILE A 257 -28.49 -29.83 -14.44
C ILE A 257 -27.38 -29.76 -13.38
N PRO A 258 -26.58 -30.81 -13.16
CA PRO A 258 -25.49 -30.79 -12.18
C PRO A 258 -24.48 -29.68 -12.51
N PHE A 259 -24.11 -28.89 -11.50
CA PHE A 259 -23.24 -27.71 -11.60
C PHE A 259 -21.94 -27.94 -12.40
N SER A 260 -21.43 -29.18 -12.42
CA SER A 260 -20.25 -29.57 -13.20
C SER A 260 -20.37 -29.24 -14.70
N ASN A 261 -21.58 -29.36 -15.26
CA ASN A 261 -21.80 -29.19 -16.70
C ASN A 261 -21.90 -27.70 -17.08
N ILE A 262 -22.41 -26.86 -16.17
CA ILE A 262 -22.49 -25.40 -16.34
C ILE A 262 -21.08 -24.80 -16.25
N ILE A 263 -20.27 -25.28 -15.30
CA ILE A 263 -18.89 -24.87 -15.10
C ILE A 263 -18.04 -25.24 -16.33
N MET A 264 -18.18 -26.45 -16.87
CA MET A 264 -17.48 -26.86 -18.10
C MET A 264 -17.96 -26.09 -19.34
N ALA A 265 -19.25 -25.77 -19.47
CA ALA A 265 -19.76 -25.07 -20.64
C ALA A 265 -19.38 -23.59 -20.69
N VAL A 266 -19.15 -22.95 -19.53
CA VAL A 266 -18.85 -21.51 -19.44
C VAL A 266 -17.36 -21.24 -19.26
N ILE A 267 -16.69 -21.98 -18.39
CA ILE A 267 -15.30 -21.67 -17.99
C ILE A 267 -14.29 -22.16 -19.04
N PHE A 268 -14.52 -23.32 -19.67
CA PHE A 268 -13.58 -23.89 -20.64
C PHE A 268 -13.44 -23.04 -21.93
N PRO A 269 -14.52 -22.50 -22.52
CA PRO A 269 -14.41 -21.58 -23.65
C PRO A 269 -13.68 -20.28 -23.28
N LEU A 270 -13.94 -19.72 -22.08
CA LEU A 270 -13.30 -18.48 -21.62
C LEU A 270 -11.80 -18.66 -21.38
N LEU A 271 -11.38 -19.78 -20.78
CA LEU A 271 -9.98 -20.12 -20.62
C LEU A 271 -9.30 -20.36 -21.97
N GLY A 272 -9.97 -21.05 -22.89
CA GLY A 272 -9.50 -21.22 -24.26
C GLY A 272 -9.22 -19.87 -24.93
N ILE A 273 -10.18 -18.95 -24.91
CA ILE A 273 -10.04 -17.60 -25.48
C ILE A 273 -8.88 -16.84 -24.82
N PHE A 274 -8.73 -16.93 -23.50
CA PHE A 274 -7.63 -16.27 -22.77
C PHE A 274 -6.26 -16.85 -23.16
N PHE A 275 -6.13 -18.18 -23.25
CA PHE A 275 -4.90 -18.84 -23.68
C PHE A 275 -4.56 -18.53 -25.14
N PHE A 276 -5.54 -18.56 -26.05
CA PHE A 276 -5.33 -18.16 -27.44
C PHE A 276 -4.95 -16.69 -27.57
N SER A 277 -5.56 -15.80 -26.78
CA SER A 277 -5.19 -14.37 -26.76
C SER A 277 -3.77 -14.15 -26.24
N PHE A 278 -3.33 -14.89 -25.22
CA PHE A 278 -1.97 -14.81 -24.69
C PHE A 278 -0.92 -15.36 -25.67
N ILE A 279 -1.23 -16.47 -26.34
CA ILE A 279 -0.37 -17.04 -27.40
C ILE A 279 -0.27 -16.06 -28.57
N LEU A 280 -1.40 -15.54 -29.07
CA LEU A 280 -1.40 -14.56 -30.15
C LEU A 280 -0.70 -13.25 -29.74
N TYR A 281 -0.82 -12.79 -28.49
CA TYR A 281 -0.06 -11.65 -27.99
C TYR A 281 1.46 -11.89 -28.02
N LYS A 282 1.90 -13.12 -27.74
CA LYS A 282 3.32 -13.50 -27.77
C LYS A 282 3.87 -13.65 -29.20
N PHE A 283 3.03 -14.04 -30.16
CA PHE A 283 3.45 -14.35 -31.54
C PHE A 283 3.09 -13.29 -32.59
N THR A 284 2.16 -12.38 -32.29
CA THR A 284 1.76 -11.32 -33.22
C THR A 284 2.74 -10.15 -33.07
N THR A 285 3.32 -9.71 -34.19
CA THR A 285 4.20 -8.53 -34.36
C THR A 285 3.52 -7.18 -34.03
N PHE A 286 2.49 -7.17 -33.19
CA PHE A 286 1.75 -6.00 -32.73
C PHE A 286 2.47 -5.19 -31.65
N LYS A 287 3.53 -5.74 -31.02
CA LYS A 287 4.36 -5.02 -30.04
C LYS A 287 5.00 -3.75 -30.63
N SER A 288 5.30 -3.74 -31.93
CA SER A 288 5.83 -2.57 -32.65
C SER A 288 4.74 -1.55 -32.98
N TRP A 289 3.53 -2.00 -33.33
CA TRP A 289 2.42 -1.11 -33.69
C TRP A 289 1.88 -0.34 -32.48
N LEU A 290 1.73 -1.02 -31.33
CA LEU A 290 1.30 -0.37 -30.08
C LEU A 290 2.32 0.66 -29.58
N LYS A 291 3.62 0.36 -29.69
CA LYS A 291 4.70 1.31 -29.36
C LYS A 291 4.69 2.53 -30.28
N SER A 292 4.44 2.35 -31.58
CA SER A 292 4.32 3.45 -32.55
C SER A 292 3.10 4.33 -32.25
N HIS A 293 1.95 3.75 -31.91
CA HIS A 293 0.73 4.51 -31.64
C HIS A 293 0.79 5.29 -30.32
N LEU A 294 1.46 4.75 -29.29
CA LEU A 294 1.65 5.44 -28.01
C LEU A 294 2.72 6.56 -28.10
N LEU A 295 3.78 6.38 -28.89
CA LEU A 295 4.78 7.43 -29.11
C LEU A 295 4.25 8.58 -29.98
N LYS A 296 3.33 8.31 -30.91
CA LYS A 296 2.74 9.35 -31.77
C LYS A 296 1.92 10.39 -31.00
N LYS A 297 1.38 10.02 -29.82
CA LYS A 297 0.64 10.94 -28.96
C LYS A 297 1.54 11.92 -28.18
N LYS A 298 2.82 11.54 -27.96
CA LYS A 298 3.81 12.37 -27.23
C LYS A 298 4.44 13.46 -28.10
N ILE A 299 4.38 13.33 -29.43
CA ILE A 299 4.95 14.33 -30.36
C ILE A 299 3.98 15.50 -30.63
N ILE A 300 2.67 15.29 -30.50
CA ILE A 300 1.66 16.34 -30.75
C ILE A 300 1.60 17.34 -29.58
N GLN A 301 1.95 16.93 -28.36
CA GLN A 301 1.86 17.78 -27.17
C GLN A 301 3.07 18.70 -26.95
N ASN A 302 4.16 18.52 -27.72
CA ASN A 302 5.36 19.35 -27.64
C ASN A 302 5.33 20.57 -28.59
N TYR A 303 4.25 20.77 -29.35
CA TYR A 303 4.15 21.90 -30.30
C TYR A 303 3.33 23.09 -29.77
N GLU A 304 2.68 22.97 -28.60
CA GLU A 304 1.88 24.06 -28.00
C GLU A 304 2.59 24.76 -26.81
N ASP A 305 3.68 24.19 -26.28
CA ASP A 305 4.39 24.77 -25.11
C ASP A 305 5.57 25.71 -25.50
N GLU A 306 6.02 25.72 -26.76
CA GLU A 306 7.11 26.63 -27.18
C GLU A 306 6.65 28.09 -27.38
N GLU A 307 5.35 28.33 -27.60
CA GLU A 307 4.82 29.68 -27.81
C GLU A 307 4.62 30.46 -26.48
N TYR A 308 4.45 29.74 -25.35
CA TYR A 308 4.22 30.34 -24.03
C TYR A 308 5.50 30.88 -23.36
N MET A 309 6.68 30.36 -23.71
CA MET A 309 7.96 30.79 -23.11
C MET A 309 8.54 32.04 -23.77
N GLN A 310 8.15 32.35 -25.01
CA GLN A 310 8.70 33.49 -25.76
C GLN A 310 7.97 34.80 -25.46
N GLU A 311 6.68 34.75 -25.12
CA GLU A 311 5.89 35.92 -24.74
C GLU A 311 6.35 36.49 -23.38
N HIS A 312 6.62 35.61 -22.40
CA HIS A 312 7.03 36.01 -21.05
C HIS A 312 8.46 36.57 -20.97
N LEU A 313 9.35 36.17 -21.88
CA LEU A 313 10.69 36.75 -21.97
C LEU A 313 10.64 38.18 -22.54
N SER A 314 9.72 38.47 -23.46
CA SER A 314 9.61 39.77 -24.12
C SER A 314 9.07 40.88 -23.21
N GLU A 315 8.32 40.51 -22.18
CA GLU A 315 7.70 41.44 -21.24
C GLU A 315 8.69 41.95 -20.18
N SER A 316 9.69 41.14 -19.78
CA SER A 316 10.68 41.55 -18.77
C SER A 316 11.72 42.54 -19.32
N TYR A 317 12.04 42.50 -20.62
CA TYR A 317 12.94 43.47 -21.26
C TYR A 317 12.35 44.86 -21.46
N ARG A 318 11.02 45.04 -21.31
CA ARG A 318 10.37 46.35 -21.46
C ARG A 318 10.35 47.17 -20.17
N THR A 319 10.61 46.57 -19.02
CA THR A 319 10.49 47.23 -17.71
C THR A 319 11.79 47.76 -17.11
N ASP A 320 12.94 47.57 -17.76
CA ASP A 320 14.24 48.02 -17.23
C ASP A 320 15.00 48.92 -18.25
N GLY A 321 14.37 50.03 -18.63
CA GLY A 321 14.95 51.07 -19.47
C GLY A 321 15.63 52.15 -18.64
N HIS A 322 16.79 51.86 -18.04
CA HIS A 322 17.62 52.88 -17.41
C HIS A 322 18.27 53.80 -18.46
N HIS A 323 18.03 55.11 -18.28
CA HIS A 323 18.61 56.20 -19.05
C HIS A 323 20.15 56.14 -19.13
N ILE A 324 20.70 56.10 -20.35
CA ILE A 324 22.11 56.39 -20.62
C ILE A 324 22.17 57.63 -21.53
N TYR A 325 22.64 58.75 -20.98
CA TYR A 325 22.99 59.96 -21.72
C TYR A 325 24.32 59.76 -22.44
N TYR A 326 24.38 60.06 -23.74
CA TYR A 326 25.62 60.18 -24.51
C TYR A 326 26.05 61.65 -24.59
N HIS A 327 27.29 61.95 -24.21
CA HIS A 327 27.99 63.19 -24.55
C HIS A 327 28.98 62.91 -25.70
N PRO A 328 28.92 63.63 -26.83
CA PRO A 328 29.93 63.52 -27.88
C PRO A 328 31.05 64.55 -27.68
N SER A 329 32.28 64.11 -27.96
CA SER A 329 33.49 64.92 -28.18
C SER A 329 33.75 65.06 -29.67
#